data_AF-A0A953RVR3-F1
#
_entry.id   AF-A0A953RVR3-F1
#
_cell.length_a   1.000
_cell.length_b   1.000
_cell.length_c   1.000
_cell.angle_alpha   90.00
_cell.angle_beta   90.00
_cell.angle_gamma   90.00
#
_symmetry.space_group_name_H-M   'P 1'
#
loop_
_entity.id
_entity.type
_entity.pdbx_description
1 polymer ?
#
loop_
_entity_poly.entity_id
_entity_poly.type
_entity_poly.pdbx_seq_one_letter_code
_entity_poly.pdbx_strand_id
1 'polypeptide(L)'
;MIRIINHREAQTLVARKTQRLEDAERIVAPILEDVRREGDAALLAYARKFDGFEGSSVRIPVHGTLEPEFGRAVRIADTNVREYARLQLPVEKMVEYPDGRKLGQIVRPLDSMGAYTPAGRYPLPSTLLMNIIPAQVAGVKTTCVACPHPSAEILGIAAWLGVTHFFQMGGAQAIAALAFGTATVPRVDRIVGPGNIYVAAAKKLIAGETGIDFVAGPTEIVIIAAEGNAEWIAADMLAQAEHDVDASAILLTTSRELANAVAEAVERQLHSLPTAAVARPSIDNNGAIVIVDSLERAVEFSNSLAPEHLALHDPALLSSIQNAGSVFLGPSSPEAAGDYASGPNHVLPTSGQARLRGGLSAADFVKVISVQELSPAALKSLGPAVTTLARAEGLEAHARSVEVRHG
;
A
#
# COMPACT_ATOMS: atom_id res chain seq x y z
N MET A 1 9.55 -4.91 -28.39
CA MET A 1 10.23 -6.18 -28.09
C MET A 1 10.98 -6.02 -26.81
N ILE A 2 10.59 -6.83 -25.83
CA ILE A 2 11.22 -6.85 -24.52
C ILE A 2 12.72 -7.10 -24.65
N ARG A 3 13.52 -6.37 -23.87
CA ARG A 3 14.97 -6.46 -23.92
C ARG A 3 15.45 -7.68 -23.15
N ILE A 4 16.35 -8.47 -23.76
CA ILE A 4 17.10 -9.52 -23.06
C ILE A 4 18.50 -8.98 -22.78
N ILE A 5 18.84 -8.80 -21.51
CA ILE A 5 20.07 -8.15 -21.08
C ILE A 5 20.82 -9.02 -20.06
N ASN A 6 22.10 -8.72 -19.83
CA ASN A 6 22.85 -9.35 -18.75
C ASN A 6 22.73 -8.53 -17.44
N HIS A 7 23.10 -9.16 -16.33
CA HIS A 7 23.04 -8.53 -15.00
C HIS A 7 23.79 -7.18 -14.90
N ARG A 8 24.90 -6.96 -15.62
CA ARG A 8 25.64 -5.68 -15.55
C ARG A 8 24.86 -4.54 -16.17
N GLU A 9 24.16 -4.80 -17.27
CA GLU A 9 23.30 -3.82 -17.93
C GLU A 9 22.07 -3.49 -17.08
N ALA A 10 21.54 -4.48 -16.36
CA ALA A 10 20.36 -4.36 -15.51
C ALA A 10 20.54 -3.37 -14.34
N GLN A 11 21.77 -3.07 -13.91
CA GLN A 11 22.03 -2.07 -12.87
C GLN A 11 21.51 -0.68 -13.25
N THR A 12 21.36 -0.40 -14.55
CA THR A 12 20.82 0.89 -15.03
C THR A 12 19.30 1.02 -14.90
N LEU A 13 18.57 -0.09 -14.73
CA LEU A 13 17.11 -0.11 -14.52
C LEU A 13 16.70 0.51 -13.17
N VAL A 14 17.62 0.56 -12.21
CA VAL A 14 17.40 1.06 -10.83
C VAL A 14 17.33 2.60 -10.75
N ALA A 15 17.79 3.32 -11.78
CA ALA A 15 18.18 4.73 -11.65
C ALA A 15 17.18 5.80 -12.17
N ARG A 16 15.92 5.46 -12.48
CA ARG A 16 14.96 6.43 -13.03
C ARG A 16 13.60 6.36 -12.32
N LYS A 17 13.33 7.25 -11.35
CA LYS A 17 11.95 7.49 -10.83
C LYS A 17 11.81 8.81 -10.01
N THR A 18 12.88 9.35 -9.42
CA THR A 18 12.81 10.46 -8.44
C THR A 18 12.35 11.82 -8.99
N GLN A 19 12.79 12.23 -10.19
CA GLN A 19 12.58 13.60 -10.70
C GLN A 19 11.09 13.95 -10.94
N ARG A 20 10.25 12.96 -11.30
CA ARG A 20 8.84 13.21 -11.64
C ARG A 20 7.98 13.54 -10.42
N LEU A 21 8.34 13.03 -9.24
CA LEU A 21 7.55 13.25 -8.02
C LEU A 21 7.70 14.68 -7.50
N GLU A 22 8.91 15.24 -7.56
CA GLU A 22 9.19 16.63 -7.15
C GLU A 22 8.41 17.65 -7.99
N ASP A 23 8.26 17.40 -9.29
CA ASP A 23 7.44 18.21 -10.17
C ASP A 23 5.96 18.16 -9.79
N ALA A 24 5.45 16.96 -9.48
CA ALA A 24 4.09 16.78 -9.02
C ALA A 24 3.83 17.45 -7.66
N GLU A 25 4.79 17.42 -6.73
CA GLU A 25 4.71 18.12 -5.44
C GLU A 25 4.52 19.63 -5.62
N ARG A 26 5.27 20.26 -6.54
CA ARG A 26 5.13 21.70 -6.82
C ARG A 26 3.75 22.05 -7.38
N ILE A 27 3.16 21.17 -8.19
CA ILE A 27 1.81 21.35 -8.75
C ILE A 27 0.74 21.16 -7.68
N VAL A 28 0.95 20.21 -6.76
CA VAL A 28 -0.04 19.80 -5.77
C VAL A 28 -0.07 20.73 -4.56
N ALA A 29 1.07 21.27 -4.12
CA ALA A 29 1.15 22.08 -2.90
C ALA A 29 0.12 23.24 -2.85
N PRO A 30 -0.10 24.03 -3.93
CA PRO A 30 -1.14 25.06 -3.92
C PRO A 30 -2.57 24.50 -3.77
N ILE A 31 -2.86 23.34 -4.36
CA ILE A 31 -4.18 22.67 -4.27
C ILE A 31 -4.47 22.30 -2.81
N LEU A 32 -3.47 21.76 -2.10
CA LEU A 32 -3.61 21.39 -0.69
C LEU A 32 -3.90 22.64 0.16
N GLU A 33 -3.18 23.73 -0.08
CA GLU A 33 -3.33 24.97 0.68
C GLU A 33 -4.68 25.66 0.42
N ASP A 34 -5.15 25.65 -0.82
CA ASP A 34 -6.47 26.19 -1.16
C ASP A 34 -7.58 25.42 -0.45
N VAL A 35 -7.53 24.08 -0.43
CA VAL A 35 -8.52 23.27 0.32
C VAL A 35 -8.40 23.51 1.83
N ARG A 36 -7.19 23.66 2.38
CA ARG A 36 -6.98 23.98 3.80
C ARG A 36 -7.64 25.31 4.18
N ARG A 37 -7.49 26.33 3.34
CA ARG A 37 -7.97 27.70 3.62
C ARG A 37 -9.46 27.88 3.31
N GLU A 38 -9.94 27.28 2.21
CA GLU A 38 -11.25 27.60 1.61
C GLU A 38 -12.24 26.44 1.68
N GLY A 39 -11.82 25.26 2.16
CA GLY A 39 -12.67 24.11 2.41
C GLY A 39 -13.46 23.65 1.17
N ASP A 40 -14.77 23.50 1.32
CA ASP A 40 -15.66 22.98 0.27
C ASP A 40 -15.64 23.83 -1.00
N ALA A 41 -15.39 25.14 -0.91
CA ALA A 41 -15.36 26.02 -2.07
C ALA A 41 -14.22 25.62 -3.03
N ALA A 42 -12.99 25.49 -2.51
CA ALA A 42 -11.84 25.04 -3.28
C ALA A 42 -12.01 23.58 -3.73
N LEU A 43 -12.50 22.70 -2.85
CA LEU A 43 -12.76 21.30 -3.18
C LEU A 43 -13.67 21.15 -4.40
N LEU A 44 -14.82 21.84 -4.41
CA LEU A 44 -15.76 21.82 -5.53
C LEU A 44 -15.19 22.46 -6.80
N ALA A 45 -14.38 23.51 -6.67
CA ALA A 45 -13.71 24.14 -7.82
C ALA A 45 -12.74 23.16 -8.50
N TYR A 46 -11.93 22.43 -7.73
CA TYR A 46 -11.01 21.44 -8.27
C TYR A 46 -11.72 20.19 -8.80
N ALA A 47 -12.77 19.72 -8.13
CA ALA A 47 -13.61 18.61 -8.62
C ALA A 47 -14.26 18.95 -9.98
N ARG A 48 -14.78 20.18 -10.14
CA ARG A 48 -15.28 20.68 -11.46
C ARG A 48 -14.19 20.68 -12.52
N LYS A 49 -13.02 21.20 -12.16
CA LYS A 49 -11.90 21.41 -13.10
C LYS A 49 -11.29 20.10 -13.59
N PHE A 50 -11.09 19.13 -12.69
CA PHE A 50 -10.33 17.92 -13.00
C PHE A 50 -11.20 16.68 -13.19
N ASP A 51 -12.31 16.59 -12.46
CA ASP A 51 -13.20 15.43 -12.46
C ASP A 51 -14.50 15.70 -13.25
N GLY A 52 -14.68 16.89 -13.85
CA GLY A 52 -15.91 17.26 -14.55
C GLY A 52 -17.15 17.24 -13.65
N PHE A 53 -16.97 17.42 -12.34
CA PHE A 53 -18.06 17.29 -11.36
C PHE A 53 -19.05 18.46 -11.43
N GLU A 54 -20.34 18.21 -11.65
CA GLU A 54 -21.35 19.28 -11.79
C GLU A 54 -22.20 19.51 -10.52
N GLY A 55 -22.04 18.69 -9.50
CA GLY A 55 -22.86 18.75 -8.29
C GLY A 55 -22.57 19.94 -7.36
N SER A 56 -23.48 20.15 -6.40
CA SER A 56 -23.34 21.15 -5.34
C SER A 56 -22.65 20.61 -4.07
N SER A 57 -22.57 19.29 -3.92
CA SER A 57 -21.88 18.60 -2.83
C SER A 57 -21.23 17.33 -3.34
N VAL A 58 -19.97 17.11 -3.00
CA VAL A 58 -19.25 15.87 -3.33
C VAL A 58 -19.77 14.67 -2.54
N ARG A 59 -20.47 14.87 -1.42
CA ARG A 59 -21.02 13.77 -0.62
C ARG A 59 -22.22 13.17 -1.33
N ILE A 60 -22.16 11.87 -1.59
CA ILE A 60 -23.25 11.10 -2.20
C ILE A 60 -23.70 9.98 -1.23
N PRO A 61 -24.97 9.54 -1.30
CA PRO A 61 -25.42 8.41 -0.51
C PRO A 61 -24.68 7.13 -0.91
N VAL A 62 -24.33 6.29 0.06
CA VAL A 62 -23.87 4.93 -0.20
C VAL A 62 -25.08 4.10 -0.63
N HIS A 63 -25.06 3.58 -1.85
CA HIS A 63 -26.17 2.86 -2.47
C HIS A 63 -25.65 1.85 -3.49
N GLY A 64 -26.56 1.06 -4.07
CA GLY A 64 -26.24 0.08 -5.10
C GLY A 64 -26.35 -1.37 -4.61
N THR A 65 -26.35 -2.29 -5.57
CA THR A 65 -26.42 -3.73 -5.34
C THR A 65 -25.37 -4.42 -6.17
N LEU A 66 -24.87 -5.55 -5.69
CA LEU A 66 -23.94 -6.38 -6.45
C LEU A 66 -24.72 -7.33 -7.36
N GLU A 67 -24.48 -7.25 -8.66
CA GLU A 67 -24.99 -8.24 -9.62
C GLU A 67 -24.59 -9.66 -9.20
N PRO A 68 -25.40 -10.71 -9.46
CA PRO A 68 -25.22 -12.01 -8.82
C PRO A 68 -23.83 -12.64 -8.99
N GLU A 69 -23.23 -12.53 -10.17
CA GLU A 69 -21.90 -13.07 -10.45
C GLU A 69 -20.80 -12.24 -9.80
N PHE A 70 -20.83 -10.92 -9.97
CA PHE A 70 -19.89 -10.02 -9.32
C PHE A 70 -19.97 -10.13 -7.79
N GLY A 71 -21.18 -10.25 -7.24
CA GLY A 71 -21.41 -10.47 -5.81
C GLY A 71 -20.84 -11.79 -5.29
N ARG A 72 -20.78 -12.86 -6.12
CA ARG A 72 -20.07 -14.10 -5.74
C ARG A 72 -18.56 -13.84 -5.63
N ALA A 73 -17.97 -13.15 -6.60
CA ALA A 73 -16.54 -12.81 -6.57
C ALA A 73 -16.20 -11.91 -5.36
N VAL A 74 -17.00 -10.87 -5.12
CA VAL A 74 -16.84 -9.97 -3.97
C VAL A 74 -16.90 -10.74 -2.65
N ARG A 75 -17.82 -11.71 -2.50
CA ARG A 75 -17.88 -12.54 -1.28
C ARG A 75 -16.63 -13.37 -1.07
N ILE A 76 -16.09 -13.99 -2.12
CA ILE A 76 -14.86 -14.78 -2.03
C ILE A 76 -13.70 -13.88 -1.59
N ALA A 77 -13.52 -12.74 -2.25
CA ALA A 77 -12.49 -11.77 -1.90
C ALA A 77 -12.66 -11.24 -0.46
N ASP A 78 -13.88 -10.84 -0.07
CA ASP A 78 -14.17 -10.32 1.27
C ASP A 78 -13.83 -11.35 2.36
N THR A 79 -14.22 -12.61 2.18
CA THR A 79 -13.88 -13.69 3.11
C THR A 79 -12.37 -13.85 3.25
N ASN A 80 -11.65 -14.03 2.14
CA ASN A 80 -10.23 -14.34 2.17
C ASN A 80 -9.40 -13.16 2.71
N VAL A 81 -9.74 -11.92 2.31
CA VAL A 81 -9.06 -10.71 2.81
C VAL A 81 -9.31 -10.52 4.30
N ARG A 82 -10.53 -10.76 4.80
CA ARG A 82 -10.82 -10.69 6.25
C ARG A 82 -10.06 -11.75 7.04
N GLU A 83 -9.99 -12.97 6.53
CA GLU A 83 -9.23 -14.06 7.18
C GLU A 83 -7.75 -13.72 7.29
N TYR A 84 -7.13 -13.27 6.20
CA TYR A 84 -5.74 -12.88 6.20
C TYR A 84 -5.47 -11.65 7.08
N ALA A 85 -6.32 -10.61 7.00
CA ALA A 85 -6.17 -9.39 7.78
C ALA A 85 -6.20 -9.65 9.30
N ARG A 86 -6.97 -10.63 9.78
CA ARG A 86 -7.01 -11.00 11.21
C ARG A 86 -5.68 -11.55 11.72
N LEU A 87 -4.92 -12.23 10.86
CA LEU A 87 -3.60 -12.78 11.22
C LEU A 87 -2.57 -11.68 11.52
N GLN A 88 -2.80 -10.47 11.01
CA GLN A 88 -1.85 -9.36 11.10
C GLN A 88 -2.03 -8.49 12.35
N LEU A 89 -3.11 -8.66 13.11
CA LEU A 89 -3.38 -7.79 14.26
C LEU A 89 -2.38 -8.03 15.41
N PRO A 90 -1.78 -6.96 15.98
CA PRO A 90 -0.96 -7.09 17.18
C PRO A 90 -1.76 -7.66 18.35
N VAL A 91 -1.10 -8.46 19.18
CA VAL A 91 -1.72 -9.08 20.36
C VAL A 91 -1.58 -8.17 21.58
N GLU A 92 -2.68 -7.92 22.29
CA GLU A 92 -2.65 -7.30 23.61
C GLU A 92 -2.07 -8.27 24.64
N LYS A 93 -1.08 -7.81 25.41
CA LYS A 93 -0.45 -8.66 26.43
C LYS A 93 0.17 -7.83 27.54
N MET A 94 -0.02 -8.26 28.78
CA MET A 94 0.71 -7.78 29.96
C MET A 94 1.55 -8.92 30.54
N VAL A 95 2.76 -8.59 31.00
CA VAL A 95 3.70 -9.52 31.65
C VAL A 95 4.09 -8.95 32.99
N GLU A 96 3.92 -9.75 34.05
CA GLU A 96 4.41 -9.44 35.39
C GLU A 96 5.80 -10.06 35.59
N TYR A 97 6.71 -9.26 36.13
CA TYR A 97 8.10 -9.62 36.38
C TYR A 97 8.31 -9.87 37.88
N PRO A 98 9.26 -10.74 38.26
CA PRO A 98 9.52 -11.06 39.67
C PRO A 98 9.91 -9.86 40.55
N ASP A 99 10.42 -8.77 39.94
CA ASP A 99 10.78 -7.53 40.63
C ASP A 99 9.60 -6.59 40.89
N GLY A 100 8.38 -7.01 40.54
CA GLY A 100 7.14 -6.26 40.75
C GLY A 100 6.84 -5.22 39.66
N ARG A 101 7.52 -5.28 38.51
CA ARG A 101 7.11 -4.56 37.29
C ARG A 101 6.02 -5.35 36.56
N LYS A 102 5.05 -4.64 35.98
CA LYS A 102 4.07 -5.21 35.06
C LYS A 102 4.03 -4.37 33.80
N LEU A 103 4.49 -4.94 32.70
CA LEU A 103 4.75 -4.23 31.44
C LEU A 103 4.02 -4.92 30.29
N GLY A 104 3.57 -4.16 29.31
CA GLY A 104 2.88 -4.72 28.16
C GLY A 104 2.33 -3.68 27.22
N GLN A 105 1.31 -4.07 26.45
CA GLN A 105 0.66 -3.21 25.47
C GLN A 105 -0.84 -3.48 25.35
N ILE A 106 -1.58 -2.42 25.05
CA ILE A 106 -2.97 -2.46 24.59
C ILE A 106 -3.04 -1.99 23.14
N VAL A 107 -4.04 -2.46 22.40
CA VAL A 107 -4.22 -2.21 20.97
C VAL A 107 -5.57 -1.53 20.77
N ARG A 108 -5.59 -0.36 20.14
CA ARG A 108 -6.82 0.43 19.93
C ARG A 108 -6.97 0.81 18.47
N PRO A 109 -8.14 0.64 17.83
CA PRO A 109 -8.33 1.10 16.46
C PRO A 109 -8.11 2.61 16.34
N LEU A 110 -7.79 3.05 15.13
CA LEU A 110 -8.00 4.43 14.72
C LEU A 110 -9.50 4.76 14.76
N ASP A 111 -9.84 6.02 15.00
CA ASP A 111 -11.25 6.43 15.07
C ASP A 111 -11.85 6.52 13.66
N SER A 112 -11.02 6.89 12.68
CA SER A 112 -11.44 7.10 11.30
C SER A 112 -10.35 6.82 10.27
N MET A 113 -10.76 6.49 9.04
CA MET A 113 -9.87 6.30 7.90
C MET A 113 -10.49 6.81 6.59
N GLY A 114 -9.65 7.26 5.65
CA GLY A 114 -10.03 7.65 4.29
C GLY A 114 -9.38 6.76 3.23
N ALA A 115 -10.18 6.15 2.35
CA ALA A 115 -9.72 5.34 1.22
C ALA A 115 -9.80 6.20 -0.03
N TYR A 116 -8.67 6.36 -0.72
CA TYR A 116 -8.66 6.82 -2.10
C TYR A 116 -8.84 5.63 -3.03
N THR A 117 -9.93 5.63 -3.79
CA THR A 117 -10.23 4.58 -4.79
C THR A 117 -10.08 5.17 -6.18
N PRO A 118 -9.07 4.76 -6.96
CA PRO A 118 -8.90 5.23 -8.33
C PRO A 118 -10.12 4.88 -9.21
N ALA A 119 -10.53 5.86 -10.02
CA ALA A 119 -11.53 5.69 -11.07
C ALA A 119 -11.19 6.52 -12.31
N GLY A 120 -9.90 6.60 -12.63
CA GLY A 120 -9.40 7.28 -13.83
C GLY A 120 -9.60 6.41 -15.08
N ARG A 121 -8.49 5.95 -15.67
CA ARG A 121 -8.51 5.12 -16.89
C ARG A 121 -9.31 3.82 -16.72
N TYR A 122 -9.21 3.20 -15.56
CA TYR A 122 -9.99 2.02 -15.17
C TYR A 122 -10.51 2.21 -13.74
N PRO A 123 -11.79 1.94 -13.47
CA PRO A 123 -12.29 1.82 -12.09
C PRO A 123 -11.68 0.58 -11.44
N LEU A 124 -11.16 0.73 -10.21
CA LEU A 124 -10.52 -0.35 -9.46
C LEU A 124 -11.39 -0.78 -8.25
N PRO A 125 -12.43 -1.62 -8.46
CA PRO A 125 -13.31 -2.06 -7.38
C PRO A 125 -12.59 -2.91 -6.32
N SER A 126 -11.61 -3.73 -6.71
CA SER A 126 -10.81 -4.54 -5.78
C SER A 126 -10.05 -3.69 -4.77
N THR A 127 -9.53 -2.53 -5.19
CA THR A 127 -8.86 -1.58 -4.29
C THR A 127 -9.74 -1.07 -3.17
N LEU A 128 -11.06 -0.96 -3.39
CA LEU A 128 -11.98 -0.59 -2.32
C LEU A 128 -12.06 -1.69 -1.24
N LEU A 129 -12.12 -2.97 -1.65
CA LEU A 129 -12.08 -4.10 -0.72
C LEU A 129 -10.77 -4.10 0.08
N MET A 130 -9.65 -3.97 -0.62
CA MET A 130 -8.31 -4.01 -0.03
C MET A 130 -8.03 -2.85 0.93
N ASN A 131 -8.63 -1.68 0.71
CA ASN A 131 -8.51 -0.55 1.65
C ASN A 131 -9.43 -0.67 2.88
N ILE A 132 -10.70 -1.03 2.68
CA ILE A 132 -11.73 -0.93 3.72
C ILE A 132 -11.70 -2.13 4.66
N ILE A 133 -11.50 -3.34 4.13
CA ILE A 133 -11.60 -4.57 4.93
C ILE A 133 -10.59 -4.60 6.08
N PRO A 134 -9.28 -4.30 5.89
CA PRO A 134 -8.32 -4.32 7.00
C PRO A 134 -8.66 -3.31 8.09
N ALA A 135 -9.17 -2.13 7.72
CA ALA A 135 -9.63 -1.11 8.67
C ALA A 135 -10.83 -1.60 9.51
N GLN A 136 -11.79 -2.27 8.87
CA GLN A 136 -12.93 -2.88 9.58
C GLN A 136 -12.49 -4.01 10.51
N VAL A 137 -11.56 -4.86 10.06
CA VAL A 137 -10.98 -5.93 10.89
C VAL A 137 -10.26 -5.36 12.11
N ALA A 138 -9.55 -4.24 11.95
CA ALA A 138 -8.93 -3.52 13.06
C ALA A 138 -9.94 -2.87 14.03
N GLY A 139 -11.19 -2.66 13.60
CA GLY A 139 -12.26 -2.06 14.40
C GLY A 139 -12.47 -0.56 14.16
N VAL A 140 -11.97 -0.01 13.05
CA VAL A 140 -12.22 1.38 12.65
C VAL A 140 -13.70 1.56 12.31
N LYS A 141 -14.34 2.55 12.93
CA LYS A 141 -15.80 2.76 12.83
C LYS A 141 -16.19 3.70 11.70
N THR A 142 -15.39 4.74 11.46
CA THR A 142 -15.67 5.73 10.43
C THR A 142 -14.79 5.49 9.22
N THR A 143 -15.42 5.09 8.11
CA THR A 143 -14.74 4.87 6.83
C THR A 143 -15.23 5.88 5.78
N CYS A 144 -14.30 6.64 5.24
CA CYS A 144 -14.55 7.60 4.18
C CYS A 144 -13.97 7.07 2.87
N VAL A 145 -14.70 7.17 1.76
CA VAL A 145 -14.20 6.80 0.43
C VAL A 145 -14.21 8.03 -0.47
N ALA A 146 -13.08 8.30 -1.13
CA ALA A 146 -12.97 9.29 -2.19
C ALA A 146 -12.78 8.58 -3.53
N CYS A 147 -13.70 8.83 -4.46
CA CYS A 147 -13.66 8.28 -5.81
C CYS A 147 -14.30 9.26 -6.81
N PRO A 148 -13.57 9.80 -7.81
CA PRO A 148 -14.10 10.84 -8.69
C PRO A 148 -15.23 10.37 -9.62
N HIS A 149 -15.13 9.14 -10.12
CA HIS A 149 -16.06 8.55 -11.10
C HIS A 149 -16.50 7.16 -10.66
N PRO A 150 -17.32 7.04 -9.59
CA PRO A 150 -17.66 5.74 -9.04
C PRO A 150 -18.51 4.91 -10.02
N SER A 151 -18.08 3.68 -10.31
CA SER A 151 -18.86 2.72 -11.08
C SER A 151 -19.96 2.07 -10.21
N ALA A 152 -20.91 1.37 -10.85
CA ALA A 152 -21.94 0.61 -10.14
C ALA A 152 -21.33 -0.45 -9.21
N GLU A 153 -20.22 -1.07 -9.61
CA GLU A 153 -19.46 -2.04 -8.84
C GLU A 153 -18.84 -1.41 -7.59
N ILE A 154 -18.22 -0.23 -7.72
CA ILE A 154 -17.63 0.50 -6.59
C ILE A 154 -18.70 0.89 -5.58
N LEU A 155 -19.84 1.42 -6.04
CA LEU A 155 -20.96 1.79 -5.17
C LEU A 155 -21.58 0.55 -4.50
N GLY A 156 -21.77 -0.53 -5.25
CA GLY A 156 -22.26 -1.81 -4.73
C GLY A 156 -21.33 -2.41 -3.67
N ILE A 157 -20.00 -2.33 -3.86
CA ILE A 157 -19.02 -2.75 -2.84
C ILE A 157 -19.07 -1.83 -1.62
N ALA A 158 -19.14 -0.52 -1.81
CA ALA A 158 -19.26 0.42 -0.70
C ALA A 158 -20.51 0.15 0.16
N ALA A 159 -21.63 -0.17 -0.48
CA ALA A 159 -22.87 -0.58 0.18
C ALA A 159 -22.72 -1.94 0.87
N TRP A 160 -22.13 -2.94 0.21
CA TRP A 160 -21.84 -4.26 0.78
C TRP A 160 -20.98 -4.17 2.04
N LEU A 161 -19.94 -3.34 2.02
CA LEU A 161 -19.04 -3.13 3.15
C LEU A 161 -19.62 -2.22 4.22
N GLY A 162 -20.71 -1.50 3.96
CA GLY A 162 -21.27 -0.54 4.92
C GLY A 162 -20.35 0.67 5.16
N VAL A 163 -19.77 1.22 4.09
CA VAL A 163 -18.95 2.44 4.15
C VAL A 163 -19.74 3.58 4.80
N THR A 164 -19.09 4.35 5.69
CA THR A 164 -19.77 5.43 6.44
C THR A 164 -20.05 6.65 5.57
N HIS A 165 -19.07 7.09 4.79
CA HIS A 165 -19.17 8.27 3.94
C HIS A 165 -18.54 8.02 2.56
N PHE A 166 -19.24 8.40 1.51
CA PHE A 166 -18.74 8.32 0.14
C PHE A 166 -18.74 9.70 -0.50
N PHE A 167 -17.62 10.04 -1.14
CA PHE A 167 -17.39 11.33 -1.75
C PHE A 167 -16.97 11.16 -3.21
N GLN A 168 -17.74 11.78 -4.09
CA GLN A 168 -17.44 11.89 -5.51
C GLN A 168 -16.39 12.97 -5.76
N MET A 169 -15.12 12.63 -5.48
CA MET A 169 -13.97 13.52 -5.59
C MET A 169 -12.69 12.73 -5.83
N GLY A 170 -11.75 13.28 -6.60
CA GLY A 170 -10.44 12.67 -6.88
C GLY A 170 -9.25 13.57 -6.57
N GLY A 171 -8.06 13.11 -6.99
CA GLY A 171 -6.85 13.92 -7.02
C GLY A 171 -6.35 14.43 -5.66
N ALA A 172 -5.51 15.45 -5.72
CA ALA A 172 -4.92 16.07 -4.52
C ALA A 172 -5.96 16.77 -3.63
N GLN A 173 -7.01 17.33 -4.23
CA GLN A 173 -8.10 17.98 -3.50
C GLN A 173 -8.85 17.01 -2.59
N ALA A 174 -9.03 15.76 -3.01
CA ALA A 174 -9.65 14.72 -2.17
C ALA A 174 -8.75 14.34 -0.98
N ILE A 175 -7.43 14.20 -1.23
CA ILE A 175 -6.46 13.92 -0.17
C ILE A 175 -6.42 15.06 0.85
N ALA A 176 -6.42 16.32 0.39
CA ALA A 176 -6.48 17.50 1.26
C ALA A 176 -7.76 17.52 2.10
N ALA A 177 -8.92 17.27 1.47
CA ALA A 177 -10.20 17.28 2.16
C ALA A 177 -10.28 16.20 3.26
N LEU A 178 -9.74 15.00 3.01
CA LEU A 178 -9.65 13.95 4.02
C LEU A 178 -8.64 14.30 5.13
N ALA A 179 -7.52 14.94 4.80
CA ALA A 179 -6.46 15.27 5.75
C ALA A 179 -6.83 16.43 6.69
N PHE A 180 -7.41 17.50 6.14
CA PHE A 180 -7.73 18.72 6.88
C PHE A 180 -9.17 18.75 7.38
N GLY A 181 -10.07 18.01 6.73
CA GLY A 181 -11.50 18.17 6.89
C GLY A 181 -12.03 19.42 6.20
N THR A 182 -13.31 19.40 5.87
CA THR A 182 -14.08 20.53 5.37
C THR A 182 -15.46 20.56 6.04
N ALA A 183 -16.36 21.46 5.66
CA ALA A 183 -17.73 21.43 6.16
C ALA A 183 -18.48 20.15 5.72
N THR A 184 -18.15 19.61 4.54
CA THR A 184 -18.76 18.38 3.99
C THR A 184 -17.95 17.11 4.26
N VAL A 185 -16.62 17.17 4.35
CA VAL A 185 -15.75 16.00 4.48
C VAL A 185 -15.15 15.97 5.89
N PRO A 186 -15.38 14.93 6.72
CA PRO A 186 -14.74 14.84 8.01
C PRO A 186 -13.23 14.60 7.85
N ARG A 187 -12.44 15.18 8.75
CA ARG A 187 -11.02 14.83 8.88
C ARG A 187 -10.88 13.37 9.31
N VAL A 188 -9.92 12.65 8.73
CA VAL A 188 -9.61 11.25 9.07
C VAL A 188 -8.23 11.10 9.71
N ASP A 189 -8.02 10.04 10.50
CA ASP A 189 -6.73 9.77 11.15
C ASP A 189 -5.67 9.23 10.19
N ARG A 190 -6.11 8.49 9.16
CA ARG A 190 -5.24 7.88 8.15
C ARG A 190 -5.87 7.85 6.77
N ILE A 191 -5.09 8.15 5.74
CA ILE A 191 -5.46 8.06 4.33
C ILE A 191 -4.68 6.93 3.67
N VAL A 192 -5.39 6.03 2.98
CA VAL A 192 -4.82 4.86 2.31
C VAL A 192 -5.29 4.77 0.87
N GLY A 193 -4.58 3.96 0.08
CA GLY A 193 -4.95 3.61 -1.27
C GLY A 193 -4.00 4.19 -2.32
N PRO A 194 -3.79 3.47 -3.43
CA PRO A 194 -2.95 3.91 -4.53
C PRO A 194 -3.62 5.03 -5.31
N GLY A 195 -2.83 5.76 -6.09
CA GLY A 195 -3.33 6.78 -7.00
C GLY A 195 -2.24 7.21 -7.97
N ASN A 196 -2.59 8.14 -8.87
CA ASN A 196 -1.61 8.71 -9.78
C ASN A 196 -0.53 9.52 -9.04
N ILE A 197 0.46 10.01 -9.77
CA ILE A 197 1.58 10.76 -9.21
C ILE A 197 1.17 11.99 -8.39
N TYR A 198 0.04 12.64 -8.71
CA TYR A 198 -0.45 13.80 -7.96
C TYR A 198 -1.07 13.39 -6.62
N VAL A 199 -1.75 12.24 -6.57
CA VAL A 199 -2.25 11.65 -5.32
C VAL A 199 -1.07 11.22 -4.45
N ALA A 200 -0.05 10.59 -5.03
CA ALA A 200 1.17 10.21 -4.34
C ALA A 200 1.91 11.43 -3.76
N ALA A 201 2.08 12.49 -4.56
CA ALA A 201 2.66 13.76 -4.11
C ALA A 201 1.83 14.41 -2.99
N ALA A 202 0.49 14.41 -3.11
CA ALA A 202 -0.39 14.92 -2.07
C ALA A 202 -0.20 14.16 -0.75
N LYS A 203 -0.22 12.82 -0.78
CA LYS A 203 0.03 11.95 0.38
C LYS A 203 1.39 12.25 1.01
N LYS A 204 2.43 12.41 0.19
CA LYS A 204 3.78 12.75 0.69
C LYS A 204 3.79 14.08 1.44
N LEU A 205 3.17 15.12 0.88
CA LEU A 205 3.16 16.46 1.48
C LEU A 205 2.34 16.53 2.77
N ILE A 206 1.33 15.68 2.95
CA ILE A 206 0.47 15.66 4.15
C ILE A 206 0.91 14.65 5.22
N ALA A 207 1.94 13.84 4.99
CA ALA A 207 2.34 12.74 5.88
C ALA A 207 2.71 13.17 7.31
N GLY A 208 2.98 14.46 7.55
CA GLY A 208 3.19 15.03 8.89
C GLY A 208 1.92 15.50 9.61
N GLU A 209 0.80 15.62 8.89
CA GLU A 209 -0.48 16.19 9.36
C GLU A 209 -1.54 15.10 9.60
N THR A 210 -1.54 14.09 8.73
CA THR A 210 -2.45 12.93 8.78
C THR A 210 -1.66 11.68 8.39
N GLY A 211 -1.96 10.55 9.03
CA GLY A 211 -1.28 9.30 8.71
C GLY A 211 -1.51 8.90 7.25
N ILE A 212 -0.49 8.33 6.62
CA ILE A 212 -0.61 7.66 5.33
C ILE A 212 -0.12 6.22 5.45
N ASP A 213 -0.56 5.36 4.54
CA ASP A 213 0.08 4.07 4.27
C ASP A 213 1.53 4.28 3.76
N PHE A 214 1.69 4.81 2.56
CA PHE A 214 2.98 5.14 1.93
C PHE A 214 2.76 5.91 0.62
N VAL A 215 3.86 6.42 0.06
CA VAL A 215 3.88 7.10 -1.23
C VAL A 215 4.08 6.06 -2.33
N ALA A 216 3.02 5.77 -3.08
CA ALA A 216 3.08 4.85 -4.22
C ALA A 216 3.73 5.54 -5.43
N GLY A 217 4.69 4.87 -6.06
CA GLY A 217 5.14 5.11 -7.43
C GLY A 217 4.56 4.09 -8.42
N PRO A 218 5.17 3.97 -9.62
CA PRO A 218 4.72 3.02 -10.63
C PRO A 218 4.84 1.58 -10.13
N THR A 219 3.83 0.78 -10.47
CA THR A 219 3.69 -0.61 -10.04
C THR A 219 4.76 -1.51 -10.69
N GLU A 220 5.20 -2.57 -10.01
CA GLU A 220 6.28 -3.45 -10.50
C GLU A 220 6.19 -4.93 -10.10
N ILE A 221 6.50 -5.84 -11.04
CA ILE A 221 6.72 -7.27 -10.76
C ILE A 221 8.15 -7.68 -11.09
N VAL A 222 8.73 -8.50 -10.21
CA VAL A 222 9.93 -9.29 -10.48
C VAL A 222 9.58 -10.77 -10.41
N ILE A 223 9.95 -11.53 -11.45
CA ILE A 223 9.75 -12.97 -11.54
C ILE A 223 11.13 -13.64 -11.50
N ILE A 224 11.32 -14.65 -10.64
CA ILE A 224 12.54 -15.47 -10.61
C ILE A 224 12.19 -16.89 -11.05
N ALA A 225 12.76 -17.32 -12.19
CA ALA A 225 12.55 -18.64 -12.75
C ALA A 225 13.77 -19.16 -13.53
N ALA A 226 14.27 -20.34 -13.19
CA ALA A 226 15.26 -21.06 -14.02
C ALA A 226 14.61 -21.84 -15.16
N GLU A 227 13.40 -22.35 -14.92
CA GLU A 227 12.57 -23.13 -15.83
C GLU A 227 11.09 -22.82 -15.60
N GLY A 228 10.23 -23.28 -16.50
CA GLY A 228 8.78 -23.13 -16.38
C GLY A 228 8.09 -22.96 -17.72
N ASN A 229 6.79 -22.67 -17.66
CA ASN A 229 5.99 -22.39 -18.84
C ASN A 229 6.16 -20.93 -19.27
N ALA A 230 6.76 -20.72 -20.44
CA ALA A 230 6.99 -19.39 -20.99
C ALA A 230 5.70 -18.59 -21.23
N GLU A 231 4.58 -19.26 -21.54
CA GLU A 231 3.28 -18.61 -21.70
C GLU A 231 2.74 -18.05 -20.38
N TRP A 232 2.98 -18.74 -19.27
CA TRP A 232 2.52 -18.30 -17.95
C TRP A 232 3.35 -17.11 -17.46
N ILE A 233 4.67 -17.20 -17.57
CA ILE A 233 5.57 -16.10 -17.20
C ILE A 233 5.28 -14.85 -18.05
N ALA A 234 5.07 -15.02 -19.37
CA ALA A 234 4.69 -13.91 -20.23
C ALA A 234 3.35 -13.29 -19.83
N ALA A 235 2.36 -14.10 -19.46
CA ALA A 235 1.06 -13.62 -18.99
C ALA A 235 1.19 -12.82 -17.68
N ASP A 236 2.00 -13.30 -16.72
CA ASP A 236 2.25 -12.58 -15.47
C ASP A 236 2.95 -11.24 -15.72
N MET A 237 3.95 -11.21 -16.62
CA MET A 237 4.60 -9.95 -17.01
C MET A 237 3.62 -8.96 -17.65
N LEU A 238 2.68 -9.45 -18.46
CA LEU A 238 1.68 -8.62 -19.14
C LEU A 238 0.55 -8.16 -18.24
N ALA A 239 0.10 -8.99 -17.30
CA ALA A 239 -0.86 -8.63 -16.27
C ALA A 239 -0.38 -7.39 -15.50
N GLN A 240 0.91 -7.36 -15.19
CA GLN A 240 1.48 -6.18 -14.56
C GLN A 240 1.65 -4.99 -15.51
N ALA A 241 2.12 -5.24 -16.74
CA ALA A 241 2.39 -4.18 -17.70
C ALA A 241 1.13 -3.41 -18.14
N GLU A 242 -0.06 -4.04 -18.11
CA GLU A 242 -1.30 -3.39 -18.54
C GLU A 242 -1.84 -2.32 -17.57
N HIS A 243 -1.34 -2.27 -16.34
CA HIS A 243 -1.77 -1.29 -15.35
C HIS A 243 -1.44 0.16 -15.73
N ASP A 244 -0.20 0.40 -16.18
CA ASP A 244 0.29 1.73 -16.50
C ASP A 244 1.47 1.67 -17.47
N VAL A 245 1.65 2.71 -18.29
CA VAL A 245 2.80 2.83 -19.21
C VAL A 245 4.14 2.92 -18.48
N ASP A 246 4.12 3.30 -17.20
CA ASP A 246 5.26 3.36 -16.30
C ASP A 246 5.44 2.09 -15.44
N ALA A 247 4.53 1.11 -15.55
CA ALA A 247 4.69 -0.17 -14.87
C ALA A 247 5.97 -0.88 -15.33
N SER A 248 6.49 -1.78 -14.50
CA SER A 248 7.71 -2.54 -14.79
C SER A 248 7.50 -4.03 -14.58
N ALA A 249 7.95 -4.84 -15.54
CA ALA A 249 7.91 -6.29 -15.44
C ALA A 249 9.30 -6.88 -15.77
N ILE A 250 9.90 -7.56 -14.80
CA ILE A 250 11.26 -8.07 -14.91
C ILE A 250 11.27 -9.57 -14.69
N LEU A 251 11.81 -10.34 -15.64
CA LEU A 251 12.15 -11.75 -15.44
C LEU A 251 13.64 -11.89 -15.14
N LEU A 252 13.99 -12.55 -14.05
CA LEU A 252 15.35 -12.98 -13.71
C LEU A 252 15.46 -14.48 -13.97
N THR A 253 16.35 -14.88 -14.89
CA THR A 253 16.51 -16.29 -15.27
C THR A 253 17.97 -16.65 -15.53
N THR A 254 18.32 -17.91 -15.30
CA THR A 254 19.61 -18.49 -15.68
C THR A 254 19.59 -19.11 -17.07
N SER A 255 18.42 -19.30 -17.68
CA SER A 255 18.25 -19.96 -18.98
C SER A 255 18.05 -18.97 -20.12
N ARG A 256 18.93 -19.06 -21.13
CA ARG A 256 18.80 -18.29 -22.38
C ARG A 256 17.61 -18.79 -23.20
N GLU A 257 17.35 -20.08 -23.16
CA GLU A 257 16.25 -20.74 -23.86
C GLU A 257 14.92 -20.24 -23.31
N LEU A 258 14.75 -20.23 -21.99
CA LEU A 258 13.55 -19.67 -21.35
C LEU A 258 13.40 -18.19 -21.66
N ALA A 259 14.48 -17.41 -21.59
CA ALA A 259 14.45 -15.98 -21.90
C ALA A 259 13.91 -15.70 -23.32
N ASN A 260 14.40 -16.44 -24.32
CA ASN A 260 13.93 -16.30 -25.70
C ASN A 260 12.47 -16.73 -25.84
N ALA A 261 12.09 -17.86 -25.23
CA ALA A 261 10.72 -18.36 -25.29
C ALA A 261 9.70 -17.40 -24.66
N VAL A 262 10.05 -16.80 -23.52
CA VAL A 262 9.22 -15.78 -22.85
C VAL A 262 9.13 -14.51 -23.70
N ALA A 263 10.24 -14.04 -24.28
CA ALA A 263 10.22 -12.85 -25.14
C ALA A 263 9.28 -13.02 -26.34
N GLU A 264 9.28 -14.20 -26.98
CA GLU A 264 8.35 -14.50 -28.06
C GLU A 264 6.89 -14.61 -27.58
N ALA A 265 6.65 -15.24 -26.42
CA ALA A 265 5.31 -15.36 -25.84
C ALA A 265 4.73 -13.97 -25.48
N VAL A 266 5.54 -13.06 -24.92
CA VAL A 266 5.16 -11.68 -24.65
C VAL A 266 4.68 -10.97 -25.93
N GLU A 267 5.43 -11.06 -27.04
CA GLU A 267 5.01 -10.43 -28.30
C GLU A 267 3.74 -11.07 -28.88
N ARG A 268 3.58 -12.39 -28.78
CA ARG A 268 2.36 -13.07 -29.23
C ARG A 268 1.13 -12.63 -28.43
N GLN A 269 1.22 -12.65 -27.10
CA GLN A 269 0.09 -12.31 -26.23
C GLN A 269 -0.28 -10.83 -26.32
N LEU A 270 0.71 -9.93 -26.46
CA LEU A 270 0.48 -8.49 -26.70
C LEU A 270 -0.37 -8.24 -27.95
N HIS A 271 -0.26 -9.07 -28.99
CA HIS A 271 -0.99 -8.84 -30.24
C HIS A 271 -2.52 -8.90 -30.06
N SER A 272 -3.01 -9.78 -29.18
CA SER A 272 -4.44 -9.95 -28.91
C SER A 272 -4.93 -9.24 -27.64
N LEU A 273 -4.03 -8.60 -26.88
CA LEU A 273 -4.37 -8.00 -25.59
C LEU A 273 -5.16 -6.69 -25.80
N PRO A 274 -6.38 -6.56 -25.25
CA PRO A 274 -7.18 -5.33 -25.43
C PRO A 274 -6.49 -4.07 -24.88
N THR A 275 -5.68 -4.23 -23.83
CA THR A 275 -4.90 -3.18 -23.15
C THR A 275 -3.50 -2.99 -23.75
N ALA A 276 -3.21 -3.57 -24.93
CA ALA A 276 -1.88 -3.51 -25.57
C ALA A 276 -1.35 -2.08 -25.75
N ALA A 277 -2.21 -1.08 -25.95
CA ALA A 277 -1.81 0.32 -26.06
C ALA A 277 -1.14 0.87 -24.78
N VAL A 278 -1.40 0.26 -23.62
CA VAL A 278 -0.76 0.57 -22.32
C VAL A 278 0.38 -0.41 -22.04
N ALA A 279 0.12 -1.72 -22.18
CA ALA A 279 1.10 -2.76 -21.88
C ALA A 279 2.35 -2.69 -22.77
N ARG A 280 2.20 -2.35 -24.05
CA ARG A 280 3.32 -2.29 -25.00
C ARG A 280 4.37 -1.23 -24.62
N PRO A 281 4.01 0.05 -24.38
CA PRO A 281 4.96 1.04 -23.86
C PRO A 281 5.64 0.62 -22.55
N SER A 282 4.90 -0.01 -21.64
CA SER A 282 5.43 -0.51 -20.37
C SER A 282 6.51 -1.57 -20.58
N ILE A 283 6.21 -2.60 -21.38
CA ILE A 283 7.17 -3.66 -21.74
C ILE A 283 8.39 -3.10 -22.49
N ASP A 284 8.19 -2.22 -23.47
CA ASP A 284 9.29 -1.71 -24.29
C ASP A 284 10.26 -0.81 -23.47
N ASN A 285 9.72 0.03 -22.59
CA ASN A 285 10.51 1.05 -21.88
C ASN A 285 11.04 0.56 -20.53
N ASN A 286 10.28 -0.25 -19.81
CA ASN A 286 10.53 -0.62 -18.42
C ASN A 286 10.68 -2.13 -18.24
N GLY A 287 10.15 -2.94 -19.16
CA GLY A 287 10.31 -4.39 -19.15
C GLY A 287 11.73 -4.86 -19.49
N ALA A 288 12.14 -5.96 -18.87
CA ALA A 288 13.40 -6.63 -19.17
C ALA A 288 13.38 -8.12 -18.80
N ILE A 289 14.09 -8.94 -19.58
CA ILE A 289 14.51 -10.27 -19.17
C ILE A 289 16.01 -10.21 -18.89
N VAL A 290 16.40 -10.49 -17.66
CA VAL A 290 17.77 -10.40 -17.18
C VAL A 290 18.33 -11.79 -17.02
N ILE A 291 19.37 -12.09 -17.78
CA ILE A 291 20.12 -13.34 -17.62
C ILE A 291 21.13 -13.17 -16.49
N VAL A 292 21.01 -14.03 -15.49
CA VAL A 292 21.88 -14.09 -14.32
C VAL A 292 22.68 -15.38 -14.31
N ASP A 293 23.83 -15.37 -13.63
CA ASP A 293 24.73 -16.52 -13.57
C ASP A 293 24.21 -17.63 -12.66
N SER A 294 23.35 -17.29 -11.68
CA SER A 294 22.75 -18.24 -10.74
C SER A 294 21.45 -17.70 -10.12
N LEU A 295 20.65 -18.59 -9.52
CA LEU A 295 19.41 -18.19 -8.82
C LEU A 295 19.71 -17.40 -7.54
N GLU A 296 20.83 -17.66 -6.88
CA GLU A 296 21.31 -16.86 -5.75
C GLU A 296 21.55 -15.42 -6.21
N ARG A 297 22.16 -15.23 -7.39
CA ARG A 297 22.36 -13.89 -7.96
C ARG A 297 21.04 -13.22 -8.36
N ALA A 298 20.04 -13.99 -8.83
CA ALA A 298 18.69 -13.45 -9.04
C ALA A 298 18.07 -12.95 -7.74
N VAL A 299 18.19 -13.71 -6.65
CA VAL A 299 17.68 -13.32 -5.33
C VAL A 299 18.38 -12.07 -4.81
N GLU A 300 19.71 -12.00 -4.88
CA GLU A 300 20.47 -10.80 -4.50
C GLU A 300 20.02 -9.57 -5.30
N PHE A 301 19.82 -9.73 -6.61
CA PHE A 301 19.36 -8.64 -7.46
C PHE A 301 17.92 -8.23 -7.13
N SER A 302 17.00 -9.18 -6.95
CA SER A 302 15.62 -8.90 -6.51
C SER A 302 15.59 -8.18 -5.17
N ASN A 303 16.36 -8.63 -4.17
CA ASN A 303 16.51 -7.93 -2.89
C ASN A 303 17.10 -6.51 -3.04
N SER A 304 17.91 -6.27 -4.08
CA SER A 304 18.43 -4.94 -4.43
C SER A 304 17.41 -4.06 -5.18
N LEU A 305 16.38 -4.65 -5.77
CA LEU A 305 15.25 -3.91 -6.35
C LEU A 305 14.21 -3.60 -5.29
N ALA A 306 13.99 -4.53 -4.35
CA ALA A 306 12.92 -4.48 -3.35
C ALA A 306 11.56 -4.25 -4.02
N PRO A 307 11.11 -5.22 -4.86
CA PRO A 307 9.95 -5.06 -5.70
C PRO A 307 8.65 -5.00 -4.90
N GLU A 308 7.63 -4.41 -5.51
CA GLU A 308 6.25 -4.48 -5.05
C GLU A 308 5.76 -5.94 -5.06
N HIS A 309 5.79 -6.59 -6.22
CA HIS A 309 5.41 -7.99 -6.40
C HIS A 309 6.63 -8.86 -6.75
N LEU A 310 6.78 -10.00 -6.05
CA LEU A 310 7.82 -10.98 -6.33
C LEU A 310 7.23 -12.36 -6.59
N ALA A 311 7.33 -12.88 -7.81
CA ALA A 311 6.98 -14.25 -8.13
C ALA A 311 8.22 -15.16 -8.07
N LEU A 312 8.16 -16.22 -7.27
CA LEU A 312 9.23 -17.20 -7.09
C LEU A 312 8.76 -18.57 -7.57
N HIS A 313 9.31 -19.06 -8.67
CA HIS A 313 8.97 -20.40 -9.16
C HIS A 313 9.53 -21.51 -8.27
N ASP A 314 10.69 -21.31 -7.66
CA ASP A 314 11.32 -22.26 -6.73
C ASP A 314 11.07 -21.85 -5.27
N PRO A 315 10.24 -22.62 -4.52
CA PRO A 315 9.98 -22.34 -3.11
C PRO A 315 11.21 -22.35 -2.20
N ALA A 316 12.29 -23.04 -2.59
CA ALA A 316 13.52 -23.12 -1.79
C ALA A 316 14.20 -21.76 -1.62
N LEU A 317 13.93 -20.80 -2.52
CA LEU A 317 14.52 -19.46 -2.50
C LEU A 317 13.88 -18.53 -1.46
N LEU A 318 12.69 -18.86 -0.93
CA LEU A 318 11.91 -17.96 -0.08
C LEU A 318 12.68 -17.46 1.15
N SER A 319 13.45 -18.33 1.79
CA SER A 319 14.22 -18.00 3.00
C SER A 319 15.34 -16.97 2.76
N SER A 320 15.73 -16.78 1.49
CA SER A 320 16.77 -15.83 1.09
C SER A 320 16.21 -14.47 0.69
N ILE A 321 14.87 -14.33 0.61
CA ILE A 321 14.22 -13.04 0.33
C ILE A 321 14.27 -12.15 1.57
N GLN A 322 14.74 -10.93 1.37
CA GLN A 322 14.82 -9.90 2.40
C GLN A 322 13.84 -8.75 2.12
N ASN A 323 13.60 -8.41 0.86
CA ASN A 323 12.76 -7.27 0.47
C ASN A 323 11.79 -7.67 -0.65
N ALA A 324 10.50 -7.61 -0.37
CA ALA A 324 9.40 -7.69 -1.34
C ALA A 324 8.11 -7.17 -0.68
N GLY A 325 7.23 -6.50 -1.43
CA GLY A 325 5.94 -6.05 -0.92
C GLY A 325 5.01 -7.25 -0.65
N SER A 326 4.92 -8.15 -1.64
CA SER A 326 4.23 -9.44 -1.55
C SER A 326 4.99 -10.50 -2.37
N VAL A 327 4.90 -11.76 -1.95
CA VAL A 327 5.58 -12.90 -2.59
C VAL A 327 4.56 -13.93 -3.05
N PHE A 328 4.66 -14.32 -4.31
CA PHE A 328 3.87 -15.37 -4.94
C PHE A 328 4.73 -16.61 -5.16
N LEU A 329 4.34 -17.73 -4.56
CA LEU A 329 5.21 -18.90 -4.46
C LEU A 329 4.73 -20.04 -5.36
N GLY A 330 5.63 -20.53 -6.20
CA GLY A 330 5.39 -21.58 -7.19
C GLY A 330 4.70 -21.08 -8.47
N PRO A 331 4.76 -21.87 -9.56
CA PRO A 331 4.28 -21.46 -10.89
C PRO A 331 2.76 -21.33 -11.02
N SER A 332 1.99 -21.74 -10.01
CA SER A 332 0.52 -21.68 -10.00
C SER A 332 -0.04 -20.52 -9.18
N SER A 333 0.83 -19.58 -8.79
CA SER A 333 0.49 -18.42 -7.96
C SER A 333 0.68 -17.14 -8.78
N PRO A 334 -0.19 -16.81 -9.74
CA PRO A 334 -0.07 -15.57 -10.50
C PRO A 334 -0.36 -14.36 -9.60
N GLU A 335 0.24 -13.22 -9.92
CA GLU A 335 0.04 -11.94 -9.20
C GLU A 335 -1.44 -11.59 -9.06
N ALA A 336 -2.20 -11.77 -10.15
CA ALA A 336 -3.64 -11.50 -10.20
C ALA A 336 -4.42 -12.24 -9.10
N ALA A 337 -3.99 -13.41 -8.64
CA ALA A 337 -4.65 -14.07 -7.52
C ALA A 337 -4.58 -13.22 -6.24
N GLY A 338 -3.43 -12.57 -5.98
CA GLY A 338 -3.24 -11.63 -4.88
C GLY A 338 -3.99 -10.32 -5.06
N ASP A 339 -4.02 -9.79 -6.28
CA ASP A 339 -4.72 -8.53 -6.55
C ASP A 339 -6.21 -8.57 -6.27
N TYR A 340 -6.80 -9.77 -6.33
CA TYR A 340 -8.24 -9.92 -6.27
C TYR A 340 -8.75 -10.70 -5.06
N ALA A 341 -8.20 -11.89 -4.79
CA ALA A 341 -8.98 -12.86 -4.00
C ALA A 341 -8.20 -13.82 -3.10
N SER A 342 -6.87 -13.92 -3.15
CA SER A 342 -6.14 -14.91 -2.33
C SER A 342 -6.07 -14.53 -0.85
N GLY A 343 -6.21 -13.24 -0.52
CA GLY A 343 -6.31 -12.73 0.85
C GLY A 343 -5.33 -11.62 1.21
N PRO A 344 -4.02 -11.73 0.90
CA PRO A 344 -3.06 -10.64 1.05
C PRO A 344 -3.50 -9.35 0.33
N ASN A 345 -2.96 -8.21 0.80
CA ASN A 345 -3.35 -6.90 0.32
C ASN A 345 -2.52 -6.48 -0.90
N HIS A 346 -3.17 -5.96 -1.94
CA HIS A 346 -2.48 -5.47 -3.15
C HIS A 346 -2.05 -4.00 -3.08
N VAL A 347 -2.39 -3.29 -2.01
CA VAL A 347 -1.88 -1.93 -1.78
C VAL A 347 -0.49 -2.11 -1.21
N LEU A 348 0.49 -2.12 -2.12
CA LEU A 348 1.88 -2.48 -1.82
C LEU A 348 2.87 -1.33 -2.04
N PRO A 349 3.98 -1.30 -1.30
CA PRO A 349 5.04 -0.32 -1.50
C PRO A 349 5.76 -0.60 -2.83
N THR A 350 5.96 0.46 -3.61
CA THR A 350 6.60 0.40 -4.94
C THR A 350 7.91 1.18 -4.95
N SER A 351 8.65 1.09 -6.05
CA SER A 351 9.87 1.89 -6.29
C SER A 351 10.93 1.67 -5.20
N GLY A 352 11.08 0.42 -4.78
CA GLY A 352 12.06 0.01 -3.76
C GLY A 352 11.64 0.28 -2.30
N GLN A 353 10.43 0.78 -2.07
CA GLN A 353 9.93 1.04 -0.71
C GLN A 353 9.64 -0.24 0.09
N ALA A 354 9.62 -1.41 -0.57
CA ALA A 354 9.49 -2.70 0.11
C ALA A 354 10.68 -3.01 1.04
N ARG A 355 11.77 -2.22 1.00
CA ARG A 355 12.86 -2.27 2.00
C ARG A 355 12.43 -1.85 3.40
N LEU A 356 11.40 -1.03 3.48
CA LEU A 356 10.99 -0.39 4.73
C LEU A 356 9.78 -1.07 5.35
N ARG A 357 8.94 -1.70 4.52
CA ARG A 357 7.66 -2.28 4.95
C ARG A 357 7.11 -3.26 3.90
N GLY A 358 6.15 -4.07 4.31
CA GLY A 358 5.24 -4.78 3.40
C GLY A 358 4.02 -3.94 3.03
N GLY A 359 3.02 -4.61 2.45
CA GLY A 359 1.73 -4.05 2.08
C GLY A 359 0.92 -3.39 3.20
N LEU A 360 -0.20 -2.80 2.81
CA LEU A 360 -1.23 -2.36 3.74
C LEU A 360 -1.75 -3.55 4.56
N SER A 361 -1.85 -3.36 5.87
CA SER A 361 -2.22 -4.41 6.83
C SER A 361 -3.28 -3.94 7.81
N ALA A 362 -3.95 -4.86 8.51
CA ALA A 362 -4.83 -4.48 9.61
C ALA A 362 -4.08 -3.75 10.75
N ALA A 363 -2.78 -4.04 10.92
CA ALA A 363 -1.94 -3.37 11.91
C ALA A 363 -1.72 -1.87 11.60
N ASP A 364 -1.87 -1.44 10.34
CA ASP A 364 -1.84 -0.02 9.98
C ASP A 364 -3.03 0.77 10.55
N PHE A 365 -4.08 0.11 11.01
CA PHE A 365 -5.30 0.75 11.49
C PHE A 365 -5.45 0.69 13.01
N VAL A 366 -4.37 0.37 13.74
CA VAL A 366 -4.36 0.36 15.20
C VAL A 366 -3.22 1.17 15.80
N LYS A 367 -3.44 1.63 17.03
CA LYS A 367 -2.46 2.22 17.94
C LYS A 367 -2.04 1.13 18.91
N VAL A 368 -0.74 0.84 18.98
CA VAL A 368 -0.16 -0.03 20.02
C VAL A 368 0.37 0.87 21.13
N ILE A 369 -0.27 0.81 22.30
CA ILE A 369 -0.02 1.71 23.43
C ILE A 369 0.68 0.91 24.51
N SER A 370 1.92 1.30 24.87
CA SER A 370 2.65 0.68 25.97
C SER A 370 1.99 0.97 27.32
N VAL A 371 1.87 -0.06 28.14
CA VAL A 371 1.32 0.03 29.50
C VAL A 371 2.36 -0.45 30.49
N GLN A 372 2.57 0.33 31.54
CA GLN A 372 3.55 0.05 32.57
C GLN A 372 2.94 0.33 33.95
N GLU A 373 3.13 -0.61 34.86
CA GLU A 373 2.71 -0.56 36.24
C GLU A 373 3.87 -1.03 37.11
N LEU A 374 4.13 -0.30 38.21
CA LEU A 374 5.21 -0.60 39.15
C LEU A 374 4.62 -0.81 40.53
N SER A 375 4.98 -1.91 41.18
CA SER A 375 4.80 -2.02 42.62
C SER A 375 5.66 -0.98 43.37
N PRO A 376 5.33 -0.63 44.63
CA PRO A 376 6.19 0.24 45.43
C PRO A 376 7.62 -0.30 45.57
N ALA A 377 7.79 -1.62 45.68
CA ALA A 377 9.11 -2.26 45.74
C ALA A 377 9.88 -2.12 44.43
N ALA A 378 9.21 -2.27 43.28
CA ALA A 378 9.81 -2.10 41.96
C ALA A 378 10.29 -0.65 41.76
N LEU A 379 9.44 0.34 42.11
CA LEU A 379 9.80 1.74 42.02
C LEU A 379 10.98 2.10 42.93
N LYS A 380 11.00 1.57 44.16
CA LYS A 380 12.14 1.74 45.08
C LYS A 380 13.44 1.18 44.52
N SER A 381 13.38 0.00 43.90
CA SER A 381 14.54 -0.63 43.26
C SER A 381 15.08 0.18 42.07
N LEU A 382 14.18 0.74 41.25
CA LEU A 382 14.53 1.55 40.07
C LEU A 382 14.98 2.98 40.40
N GLY A 383 14.61 3.51 41.58
CA GLY A 383 14.80 4.91 41.95
C GLY A 383 16.22 5.45 41.75
N PRO A 384 17.28 4.76 42.20
CA PRO A 384 18.65 5.21 41.99
C PRO A 384 19.02 5.37 40.51
N ALA A 385 18.58 4.45 39.64
CA ALA A 385 18.85 4.53 38.21
C ALA A 385 18.11 5.72 37.57
N VAL A 386 16.81 5.85 37.85
CA VAL A 386 15.99 6.93 37.28
C VAL A 386 16.47 8.31 37.72
N THR A 387 16.76 8.49 39.01
CA THR A 387 17.22 9.79 39.53
C THR A 387 18.61 10.17 39.03
N THR A 388 19.51 9.20 38.89
CA THR A 388 20.86 9.43 38.35
C THR A 388 20.80 9.86 36.89
N LEU A 389 20.05 9.13 36.06
CA LEU A 389 19.89 9.48 34.64
C LEU A 389 19.20 10.85 34.48
N ALA A 390 18.11 11.08 35.20
CA ALA A 390 17.40 12.36 35.15
C ALA A 390 18.31 13.55 35.51
N ARG A 391 19.18 13.43 36.53
CA ARG A 391 20.11 14.50 36.91
C ARG A 391 21.26 14.66 35.93
N ALA A 392 21.76 13.58 35.34
CA ALA A 392 22.76 13.65 34.28
C ALA A 392 22.22 14.41 33.04
N GLU A 393 20.93 14.29 32.76
CA GLU A 393 20.23 15.03 31.70
C GLU A 393 19.81 16.46 32.11
N GLY A 394 20.04 16.86 33.36
CA GLY A 394 19.61 18.16 33.89
C GLY A 394 18.10 18.26 34.18
N LEU A 395 17.39 17.14 34.22
CA LEU A 395 15.94 17.04 34.41
C LEU A 395 15.57 16.80 35.88
N GLU A 396 15.84 17.78 36.75
CA GLU A 396 15.64 17.65 38.21
C GLU A 396 14.17 17.31 38.60
N ALA A 397 13.17 17.82 37.87
CA ALA A 397 11.77 17.50 38.13
C ALA A 397 11.45 16.00 37.92
N HIS A 398 12.12 15.34 36.97
CA HIS A 398 11.95 13.90 36.74
C HIS A 398 12.50 13.10 37.93
N ALA A 399 13.69 13.44 38.43
CA ALA A 399 14.27 12.81 39.62
C ALA A 399 13.35 12.97 40.85
N ARG A 400 12.91 14.20 41.13
CA ARG A 400 12.02 14.49 42.27
C ARG A 400 10.70 13.73 42.20
N SER A 401 10.17 13.50 41.00
CA SER A 401 8.92 12.74 40.81
C SER A 401 9.04 11.31 41.39
N VAL A 402 10.22 10.70 41.34
CA VAL A 402 10.46 9.38 41.92
C VAL A 402 10.71 9.48 43.43
N GLU A 403 11.52 10.44 43.85
CA GLU A 403 11.93 10.61 45.26
C GLU A 403 10.75 10.87 46.20
N VAL A 404 9.75 11.64 45.78
CA VAL A 404 8.55 11.90 46.61
C VAL A 404 7.70 10.66 46.89
N ARG A 405 7.93 9.55 46.18
CA ARG A 405 7.22 8.27 46.33
C ARG A 405 8.03 7.24 47.13
N HIS A 406 9.18 7.64 47.66
CA HIS A 406 10.01 6.82 48.55
C HIS A 406 9.75 7.08 50.05
N GLY A 407 8.77 7.95 50.36
CA GLY A 407 8.34 8.27 51.73
C GLY A 407 7.40 7.25 52.33
#